data_AF-A0A504JS76-F1
#
_entry.id   AF-A0A504JS76-F1
#
_cell.length_a   1.000
_cell.length_b   1.000
_cell.length_c   1.000
_cell.angle_alpha   90.00
_cell.angle_beta   90.00
_cell.angle_gamma   90.00
#
_symmetry.space_group_name_H-M   'P 1'
#
loop_
_entity.id
_entity.type
_entity.pdbx_description
1 polymer ?
#
loop_
_entity_poly.entity_id
_entity_poly.type
_entity_poly.pdbx_seq_one_letter_code
_entity_poly.pdbx_strand_id
1 'polypeptide(L)'
;MLLLRAIGLMLLLTMAGLMPSKAAEADLRASIGKFAAATGFSATEAVVRELAASGDPAVERPLSALADGNLYIRKADSQVFVGKESGDNIELLDPLSGENAAEAAKADLTKIKVNNGLRRVIRDALGTLTLRARDASVRLAAAMTMFKTPDAANIEPLDAAIAAEIDPGVRALFEQARAASVLVSDKPEADKLAAISVVAARGDRDALSLLTSVEANAQGAVKEAATAAIGKIDATLAVWDAGQNIWYGISLGSVLLLAAIGLAIT
;
A
#
# COMPACT_ATOMS: atom_id res chain seq x y z
N MET A 1 -6.26 4.40 48.08
CA MET A 1 -7.55 4.56 47.36
C MET A 1 -7.54 5.73 46.36
N LEU A 2 -6.85 6.85 46.63
CA LEU A 2 -6.71 7.98 45.68
C LEU A 2 -5.82 7.65 44.46
N LEU A 3 -4.69 6.93 44.64
CA LEU A 3 -3.82 6.54 43.51
C LEU A 3 -4.48 5.57 42.52
N LEU A 4 -5.33 4.65 43.01
CA LEU A 4 -6.04 3.70 42.13
C LEU A 4 -7.10 4.39 41.25
N ARG A 5 -7.70 5.48 41.76
CA ARG A 5 -8.67 6.30 41.01
C ARG A 5 -7.98 7.17 39.95
N ALA A 6 -6.77 7.65 40.21
CA ALA A 6 -5.98 8.44 39.25
C ALA A 6 -5.49 7.59 38.06
N ILE A 7 -5.10 6.33 38.29
CA ILE A 7 -4.70 5.39 37.23
C ILE A 7 -5.92 5.00 36.37
N GLY A 8 -7.08 4.79 37.00
CA GLY A 8 -8.32 4.51 36.27
C GLY A 8 -8.77 5.67 35.36
N LEU A 9 -8.62 6.92 35.81
CA LEU A 9 -8.95 8.10 34.99
C LEU A 9 -7.97 8.29 33.82
N MET A 10 -6.70 7.96 34.00
CA MET A 10 -5.67 8.08 32.97
C MET A 10 -5.79 6.99 31.89
N LEU A 11 -6.28 5.79 32.25
CA LEU A 11 -6.62 4.72 31.30
C LEU A 11 -7.92 4.99 30.51
N LEU A 12 -8.89 5.70 31.12
CA LEU A 12 -10.12 6.11 30.45
C LEU A 12 -9.90 7.25 29.44
N LEU A 13 -8.92 8.12 29.68
CA LEU A 13 -8.61 9.23 28.78
C LEU A 13 -7.82 8.78 27.53
N THR A 14 -7.07 7.68 27.61
CA THR A 14 -6.34 7.12 26.46
C THR A 14 -7.21 6.24 25.56
N MET A 15 -8.29 5.63 26.08
CA MET A 15 -9.25 4.88 25.27
C MET A 15 -10.26 5.76 24.51
N ALA A 16 -10.42 7.04 24.87
CA ALA A 16 -11.31 7.95 24.15
C ALA A 16 -10.73 8.43 22.80
N GLY A 17 -9.46 8.14 22.50
CA GLY A 17 -8.78 8.57 21.28
C GLY A 17 -8.86 7.61 20.09
N LEU A 18 -9.45 6.41 20.25
CA LEU A 18 -9.49 5.38 19.19
C LEU A 18 -10.85 5.22 18.49
N MET A 19 -11.85 6.04 18.80
CA MET A 19 -13.08 5.99 18.03
C MET A 19 -12.85 6.65 16.67
N PRO A 20 -13.00 5.94 15.53
CA PRO A 20 -13.11 6.60 14.25
C PRO A 20 -14.26 7.60 14.37
N SER A 21 -13.97 8.87 14.11
CA SER A 21 -14.97 9.93 14.26
C SER A 21 -16.15 9.61 13.34
N LYS A 22 -17.33 9.37 13.92
CA LYS A 22 -18.56 9.14 13.14
C LYS A 22 -18.84 10.25 12.11
N ALA A 23 -18.29 11.44 12.34
CA ALA A 23 -18.32 12.55 11.39
C ALA A 23 -17.56 12.23 10.09
N ALA A 24 -16.35 11.64 10.19
CA ALA A 24 -15.54 11.31 9.02
C ALA A 24 -16.21 10.21 8.17
N GLU A 25 -16.85 9.23 8.81
CA GLU A 25 -17.60 8.17 8.10
C GLU A 25 -18.86 8.71 7.43
N ALA A 26 -19.55 9.67 8.05
CA ALA A 26 -20.70 10.35 7.46
C ALA A 26 -20.32 11.18 6.22
N ASP A 27 -19.21 11.91 6.29
CA ASP A 27 -18.67 12.67 5.16
C ASP A 27 -18.30 11.72 4.00
N LEU A 28 -17.68 10.58 4.31
CA LEU A 28 -17.30 9.59 3.30
C LEU A 28 -18.52 8.94 2.65
N ARG A 29 -19.55 8.60 3.43
CA ARG A 29 -20.83 8.13 2.89
C ARG A 29 -21.50 9.18 2.01
N ALA A 30 -21.44 10.46 2.38
CA ALA A 30 -21.96 11.54 1.56
C ALA A 30 -21.23 11.64 0.22
N SER A 31 -19.89 11.55 0.22
CA SER A 31 -19.09 11.54 -1.02
C SER A 31 -19.38 10.32 -1.89
N ILE A 32 -19.54 9.12 -1.32
CA ILE A 32 -19.95 7.93 -2.07
C ILE A 32 -21.36 8.11 -2.65
N GLY A 33 -22.29 8.70 -1.89
CA GLY A 33 -23.64 9.00 -2.35
C GLY A 33 -23.69 9.88 -3.60
N LYS A 34 -22.67 10.70 -3.86
CA LYS A 34 -22.57 11.51 -5.09
C LYS A 34 -22.54 10.67 -6.36
N PHE A 35 -22.14 9.40 -6.30
CA PHE A 35 -22.25 8.51 -7.46
C PHE A 35 -23.68 8.32 -7.95
N ALA A 36 -24.69 8.41 -7.07
CA ALA A 36 -26.10 8.32 -7.45
C ALA A 36 -26.57 9.52 -8.31
N ALA A 37 -25.96 10.68 -8.10
CA ALA A 37 -26.24 11.91 -8.85
C ALA A 37 -25.30 12.13 -10.05
N ALA A 38 -24.21 11.36 -10.14
CA ALA A 38 -23.19 11.54 -11.18
C ALA A 38 -23.69 11.06 -12.55
N THR A 39 -24.03 11.99 -13.43
CA THR A 39 -24.48 11.69 -14.79
C THR A 39 -23.30 11.64 -15.77
N GLY A 40 -22.92 10.43 -16.19
CA GLY A 40 -21.87 10.21 -17.20
C GLY A 40 -20.46 10.15 -16.62
N PHE A 41 -19.50 9.72 -17.47
CA PHE A 41 -18.15 9.35 -17.01
C PHE A 41 -17.36 10.49 -16.38
N SER A 42 -17.50 11.73 -16.87
CA SER A 42 -16.79 12.89 -16.33
C SER A 42 -17.26 13.26 -14.91
N ALA A 43 -18.57 13.16 -14.64
CA ALA A 43 -19.10 13.38 -13.30
C ALA A 43 -18.67 12.25 -12.34
N THR A 44 -18.68 11.00 -12.81
CA THR A 44 -18.16 9.86 -12.04
C THR A 44 -16.67 10.03 -11.71
N GLU A 45 -15.87 10.51 -12.66
CA GLU A 45 -14.45 10.79 -12.46
C GLU A 45 -14.21 11.84 -11.37
N ALA A 46 -15.02 12.91 -11.33
CA ALA A 46 -14.92 13.93 -10.28
C ALA A 46 -15.15 13.34 -8.89
N VAL A 47 -16.14 12.45 -8.74
CA VAL A 47 -16.40 11.74 -7.47
C VAL A 47 -15.24 10.82 -7.10
N VAL A 48 -14.66 10.11 -8.08
CA VAL A 48 -13.47 9.27 -7.86
C VAL A 48 -12.29 10.10 -7.34
N ARG A 49 -12.02 11.27 -7.94
CA ARG A 49 -10.93 12.16 -7.52
C ARG A 49 -11.15 12.74 -6.13
N GLU A 50 -12.39 13.12 -5.80
CA GLU A 50 -12.75 13.60 -4.46
C GLU A 50 -12.53 12.52 -3.41
N LEU A 51 -13.03 11.30 -3.66
CA LEU A 51 -12.85 10.16 -2.77
C LEU A 51 -11.38 9.80 -2.60
N ALA A 52 -10.59 9.81 -3.68
CA ALA A 52 -9.14 9.57 -3.62
C ALA A 52 -8.41 10.63 -2.78
N ALA A 53 -8.85 11.89 -2.84
CA ALA A 53 -8.26 12.99 -2.07
C ALA A 53 -8.51 12.86 -0.56
N SER A 54 -9.49 12.07 -0.13
CA SER A 54 -9.77 11.83 1.29
C SER A 54 -8.63 11.08 2.01
N GLY A 55 -7.88 10.25 1.29
CA GLY A 55 -6.82 9.38 1.84
C GLY A 55 -7.33 8.35 2.85
N ASP A 56 -8.64 8.06 2.87
CA ASP A 56 -9.22 7.09 3.80
C ASP A 56 -9.18 5.67 3.20
N PRO A 57 -8.58 4.67 3.88
CA PRO A 57 -8.49 3.31 3.35
C PRO A 57 -9.86 2.66 3.10
N ALA A 58 -10.93 3.10 3.78
CA ALA A 58 -12.28 2.57 3.54
C ALA A 58 -12.81 2.91 2.12
N VAL A 59 -12.20 3.86 1.42
CA VAL A 59 -12.51 4.25 0.04
C VAL A 59 -11.97 3.24 -0.99
N GLU A 60 -11.01 2.41 -0.63
CA GLU A 60 -10.44 1.41 -1.54
C GLU A 60 -11.53 0.47 -2.07
N ARG A 61 -12.36 -0.07 -1.17
CA ARG A 61 -13.42 -1.02 -1.52
C ARG A 61 -14.42 -0.48 -2.56
N PRO A 62 -15.05 0.70 -2.38
CA PRO A 62 -16.00 1.21 -3.36
C PRO A 62 -15.33 1.60 -4.69
N LEU A 63 -14.08 2.10 -4.68
CA LEU A 63 -13.35 2.42 -5.90
C LEU A 63 -12.93 1.16 -6.68
N SER A 64 -12.43 0.14 -6.00
CA SER A 64 -12.12 -1.17 -6.61
C SER A 64 -13.37 -1.81 -7.20
N ALA A 65 -14.48 -1.82 -6.43
CA ALA A 65 -15.77 -2.28 -6.93
C ALA A 65 -16.24 -1.47 -8.16
N LEU A 66 -16.01 -0.16 -8.19
CA LEU A 66 -16.33 0.66 -9.36
C LEU A 66 -15.49 0.26 -10.58
N ALA A 67 -14.17 0.03 -10.41
CA ALA A 67 -13.29 -0.40 -11.50
C ALA A 67 -13.74 -1.73 -12.13
N ASP A 68 -14.17 -2.67 -11.28
CA ASP A 68 -14.69 -3.97 -11.69
C ASP A 68 -16.11 -3.89 -12.29
N GLY A 69 -16.78 -2.74 -12.15
CA GLY A 69 -18.18 -2.57 -12.53
C GLY A 69 -19.11 -3.33 -11.60
N ASN A 70 -18.79 -3.40 -10.32
CA ASN A 70 -19.58 -4.01 -9.27
C ASN A 70 -20.20 -2.98 -8.32
N LEU A 71 -20.22 -1.70 -8.69
CA LEU A 71 -20.88 -0.66 -7.92
C LEU A 71 -22.30 -0.39 -8.45
N TYR A 72 -23.28 -0.44 -7.56
CA TYR A 72 -24.71 -0.35 -7.88
C TYR A 72 -25.41 0.72 -7.05
N ILE A 73 -26.44 1.33 -7.62
CA ILE A 73 -27.35 2.26 -6.95
C ILE A 73 -28.69 1.55 -6.77
N ARG A 74 -29.18 1.49 -5.53
CA ARG A 74 -30.52 0.97 -5.23
C ARG A 74 -31.57 2.01 -5.58
N LYS A 75 -32.56 1.64 -6.41
CA LYS A 75 -33.59 2.58 -6.90
C LYS A 75 -34.53 3.09 -5.81
N ALA A 76 -34.74 2.30 -4.76
CA ALA A 76 -35.67 2.64 -3.68
C ALA A 76 -35.27 3.90 -2.89
N ASP A 77 -33.96 4.11 -2.70
CA ASP A 77 -33.43 5.15 -1.81
C ASP A 77 -32.17 5.85 -2.35
N SER A 78 -31.77 5.54 -3.58
CA SER A 78 -30.57 6.08 -4.24
C SER A 78 -29.27 5.83 -3.47
N GLN A 79 -29.24 4.82 -2.59
CA GLN A 79 -28.01 4.43 -1.89
C GLN A 79 -27.09 3.59 -2.78
N VAL A 80 -25.79 3.73 -2.54
CA VAL A 80 -24.74 3.08 -3.33
C VAL A 80 -24.20 1.88 -2.55
N PHE A 81 -24.09 0.74 -3.23
CA PHE A 81 -23.66 -0.53 -2.66
C PHE A 81 -22.63 -1.21 -3.56
N VAL A 82 -21.78 -2.03 -2.93
CA VAL A 82 -20.95 -2.99 -3.65
C VAL A 82 -21.78 -4.25 -3.89
N GLY A 83 -22.01 -4.58 -5.15
CA GLY A 83 -22.79 -5.73 -5.56
C GLY A 83 -21.92 -6.95 -5.77
N LYS A 84 -22.32 -8.08 -5.19
CA LYS A 84 -21.76 -9.40 -5.46
C LYS A 84 -22.85 -10.28 -6.06
N GLU A 85 -22.57 -10.90 -7.21
CA GLU A 85 -23.56 -11.77 -7.84
C GLU A 85 -23.84 -13.00 -6.96
N SER A 86 -25.12 -13.26 -6.70
CA SER A 86 -25.61 -14.40 -5.92
C SER A 86 -26.80 -15.01 -6.65
N GLY A 87 -26.53 -15.89 -7.62
CA GLY A 87 -27.54 -16.48 -8.48
C GLY A 87 -28.30 -15.43 -9.31
N ASP A 88 -29.63 -15.40 -9.15
CA ASP A 88 -30.51 -14.44 -9.84
C ASP A 88 -30.57 -13.05 -9.16
N ASN A 89 -30.05 -12.94 -7.93
CA ASN A 89 -30.01 -11.72 -7.13
C ASN A 89 -28.59 -11.14 -7.04
N ILE A 90 -28.50 -9.93 -6.51
CA ILE A 90 -27.24 -9.30 -6.13
C ILE A 90 -27.24 -9.09 -4.62
N GLU A 91 -26.24 -9.66 -3.94
CA GLU A 91 -25.90 -9.29 -2.56
C GLU A 91 -25.34 -7.88 -2.53
N LEU A 92 -25.92 -7.02 -1.72
CA LEU A 92 -25.53 -5.64 -1.50
C LEU A 92 -24.69 -5.57 -0.23
N LEU A 93 -23.40 -5.26 -0.40
CA LEU A 93 -22.47 -5.00 0.68
C LEU A 93 -22.38 -3.50 0.94
N ASP A 94 -22.29 -3.10 2.21
CA ASP A 94 -21.99 -1.71 2.58
C ASP A 94 -20.63 -1.32 1.96
N PRO A 95 -20.53 -0.17 1.27
CA PRO A 95 -19.31 0.20 0.57
C PRO A 95 -18.13 0.45 1.52
N LEU A 96 -18.37 0.87 2.77
CA LEU A 96 -17.32 1.21 3.75
C LEU A 96 -16.96 0.03 4.65
N SER A 97 -17.94 -0.67 5.23
CA SER A 97 -17.68 -1.80 6.14
C SER A 97 -17.49 -3.12 5.40
N GLY A 98 -18.12 -3.29 4.24
CA GLY A 98 -18.14 -4.55 3.49
C GLY A 98 -19.08 -5.60 4.09
N GLU A 99 -19.85 -5.24 5.11
CA GLU A 99 -20.86 -6.12 5.70
C GLU A 99 -22.06 -6.29 4.76
N ASN A 100 -22.70 -7.45 4.81
CA ASN A 100 -23.90 -7.70 4.02
C ASN A 100 -25.05 -6.85 4.56
N ALA A 101 -25.55 -5.95 3.70
CA ALA A 101 -26.63 -5.03 4.03
C ALA A 101 -27.99 -5.58 3.60
N ALA A 102 -28.08 -6.17 2.40
CA ALA A 102 -29.33 -6.68 1.84
C ALA A 102 -29.08 -7.55 0.59
N GLU A 103 -30.12 -8.21 0.11
CA GLU A 103 -30.18 -8.71 -1.27
C GLU A 103 -31.22 -7.93 -2.06
N ALA A 104 -30.95 -7.70 -3.34
CA ALA A 104 -31.90 -7.06 -4.25
C ALA A 104 -31.90 -7.73 -5.62
N ALA A 105 -33.05 -7.71 -6.28
CA ALA A 105 -33.16 -8.14 -7.67
C ALA A 105 -32.37 -7.18 -8.58
N LYS A 106 -31.76 -7.70 -9.64
CA LYS A 106 -31.04 -6.89 -10.65
C LYS A 106 -31.90 -5.76 -11.23
N ALA A 107 -33.21 -5.94 -11.28
CA ALA A 107 -34.16 -4.93 -11.77
C ALA A 107 -34.29 -3.71 -10.86
N ASP A 108 -34.06 -3.85 -9.55
CA ASP A 108 -34.17 -2.77 -8.55
C ASP A 108 -32.86 -1.99 -8.39
N LEU A 109 -31.84 -2.37 -9.16
CA LEU A 109 -30.50 -1.81 -9.10
C LEU A 109 -30.15 -1.12 -10.42
N THR A 110 -29.38 -0.04 -10.32
CA THR A 110 -28.78 0.65 -11.45
C THR A 110 -27.27 0.51 -11.35
N LYS A 111 -26.66 -0.18 -12.32
CA LYS A 111 -25.22 -0.38 -12.37
C LYS A 111 -24.51 0.91 -12.79
N ILE A 112 -23.49 1.33 -12.04
CA ILE A 112 -22.63 2.44 -12.44
C ILE A 112 -21.67 1.94 -13.52
N LYS A 113 -21.77 2.51 -14.72
CA LYS A 113 -20.96 2.09 -15.87
C LYS A 113 -19.59 2.74 -15.83
N VAL A 114 -18.55 1.97 -16.16
CA VAL A 114 -17.18 2.44 -16.33
C VAL A 114 -16.67 2.13 -17.73
N ASN A 115 -15.87 3.05 -18.29
CA ASN A 115 -15.14 2.82 -19.54
C ASN A 115 -13.63 2.61 -19.24
N ASN A 116 -12.84 2.29 -20.27
CA ASN A 116 -11.41 2.03 -20.08
C ASN A 116 -10.63 3.25 -19.60
N GLY A 117 -11.05 4.47 -19.97
CA GLY A 117 -10.45 5.71 -19.47
C GLY A 117 -10.66 5.86 -17.97
N LEU A 118 -11.90 5.73 -17.51
CA LEU A 118 -12.28 5.83 -16.10
C LEU A 118 -11.63 4.73 -15.26
N ARG A 119 -11.50 3.50 -15.79
CA ARG A 119 -10.73 2.42 -15.12
C ARG A 119 -9.25 2.76 -14.93
N ARG A 120 -8.64 3.55 -15.81
CA ARG A 120 -7.27 4.05 -15.60
C ARG A 120 -7.26 5.06 -14.46
N VAL A 121 -8.15 6.05 -14.50
CA VAL A 121 -8.25 7.08 -13.45
C VAL A 121 -8.53 6.46 -12.07
N ILE A 122 -9.38 5.44 -11.98
CA ILE A 122 -9.67 4.75 -10.73
C ILE A 122 -8.43 4.03 -10.19
N ARG A 123 -7.65 3.36 -11.05
CA ARG A 123 -6.39 2.73 -10.63
C ARG A 123 -5.37 3.75 -10.14
N ASP A 124 -5.24 4.88 -10.84
CA ASP A 124 -4.36 5.98 -10.43
C ASP A 124 -4.81 6.57 -9.08
N ALA A 125 -6.12 6.72 -8.90
CA ALA A 125 -6.75 7.17 -7.67
C ALA A 125 -6.52 6.20 -6.49
N LEU A 126 -6.66 4.90 -6.70
CA LEU A 126 -6.37 3.86 -5.71
C LEU A 126 -4.88 3.86 -5.31
N GLY A 127 -3.98 4.01 -6.28
CA GLY A 127 -2.55 4.19 -6.01
C GLY A 127 -2.28 5.42 -5.14
N THR A 128 -2.92 6.54 -5.46
CA THR A 128 -2.79 7.79 -4.67
C THR A 128 -3.38 7.65 -3.26
N LEU A 129 -4.51 6.94 -3.12
CA LEU A 129 -5.18 6.73 -1.84
C LEU A 129 -4.26 5.99 -0.85
N THR A 130 -3.58 4.94 -1.31
CA THR A 130 -2.66 4.16 -0.46
C THR A 130 -1.41 4.95 -0.08
N LEU A 131 -0.89 5.79 -0.98
CA LEU A 131 0.23 6.69 -0.72
C LEU A 131 -0.09 7.80 0.30
N ARG A 132 -1.37 8.17 0.43
CA ARG A 132 -1.84 9.22 1.35
C ARG A 132 -2.67 8.68 2.52
N ALA A 133 -2.63 7.37 2.74
CA ALA A 133 -3.37 6.74 3.84
C ALA A 133 -3.01 7.40 5.17
N ARG A 134 -3.98 7.60 6.09
CA ARG A 134 -3.69 8.17 7.42
C ARG A 134 -2.75 7.27 8.24
N ASP A 135 -2.89 5.96 8.10
CA ASP A 135 -2.06 4.96 8.77
C ASP A 135 -0.70 4.82 8.07
N ALA A 136 0.37 5.01 8.84
CA ALA A 136 1.74 4.89 8.35
C ALA A 136 2.07 3.48 7.85
N SER A 137 1.48 2.44 8.44
CA SER A 137 1.72 1.04 8.03
C SER A 137 1.17 0.76 6.62
N VAL A 138 0.04 1.37 6.26
CA VAL A 138 -0.55 1.26 4.91
C VAL A 138 0.33 1.97 3.89
N ARG A 139 0.81 3.17 4.21
CA ARG A 139 1.75 3.92 3.35
C ARG A 139 3.06 3.16 3.14
N LEU A 140 3.58 2.53 4.21
CA LEU A 140 4.76 1.69 4.19
C LEU A 140 4.56 0.48 3.25
N ALA A 141 3.44 -0.24 3.38
CA ALA A 141 3.10 -1.37 2.51
C ALA A 141 2.95 -0.96 1.04
N ALA A 142 2.36 0.21 0.78
CA ALA A 142 2.25 0.78 -0.57
C ALA A 142 3.64 1.04 -1.17
N ALA A 143 4.52 1.72 -0.42
CA ALA A 143 5.89 2.00 -0.85
C ALA A 143 6.66 0.72 -1.19
N MET A 144 6.57 -0.31 -0.34
CA MET A 144 7.23 -1.60 -0.58
C MET A 144 6.69 -2.30 -1.82
N THR A 145 5.37 -2.25 -2.05
CA THR A 145 4.74 -2.84 -3.24
C THR A 145 5.23 -2.13 -4.51
N MET A 146 5.19 -0.79 -4.51
CA MET A 146 5.62 0.02 -5.65
C MET A 146 7.12 -0.11 -5.95
N PHE A 147 7.95 -0.38 -4.94
CA PHE A 147 9.36 -0.71 -5.15
C PHE A 147 9.53 -2.06 -5.88
N LYS A 148 8.76 -3.08 -5.48
CA LYS A 148 8.82 -4.43 -6.08
C LYS A 148 8.25 -4.48 -7.49
N THR A 149 7.23 -3.67 -7.76
CA THR A 149 6.61 -3.55 -9.08
C THR A 149 6.71 -2.10 -9.57
N PRO A 150 7.92 -1.66 -9.97
CA PRO A 150 8.14 -0.28 -10.38
C PRO A 150 7.40 0.04 -11.69
N ASP A 151 6.85 1.23 -11.78
CA ASP A 151 6.16 1.76 -12.96
C ASP A 151 6.52 3.24 -13.11
N ALA A 152 6.90 3.67 -14.32
CA ALA A 152 7.22 5.06 -14.61
C ALA A 152 6.05 6.01 -14.31
N ALA A 153 4.79 5.54 -14.42
CA ALA A 153 3.60 6.31 -14.09
C ALA A 153 3.52 6.69 -12.59
N ASN A 154 4.26 6.00 -11.72
CA ASN A 154 4.25 6.26 -10.28
C ASN A 154 5.16 7.41 -9.85
N ILE A 155 6.01 7.95 -10.73
CA ILE A 155 7.01 8.97 -10.36
C ILE A 155 6.33 10.23 -9.80
N GLU A 156 5.33 10.78 -10.51
CA GLU A 156 4.64 12.00 -10.07
C GLU A 156 3.80 11.78 -8.78
N PRO A 157 3.01 10.70 -8.64
CA PRO A 157 2.36 10.37 -7.38
C PRO A 157 3.32 10.23 -6.20
N LEU A 158 4.47 9.59 -6.42
CA LEU A 158 5.49 9.43 -5.38
C LEU A 158 6.17 10.76 -5.03
N ASP A 159 6.43 11.63 -6.00
CA ASP A 159 6.93 12.99 -5.73
C ASP A 159 5.98 13.78 -4.82
N ALA A 160 4.67 13.72 -5.10
CA ALA A 160 3.65 14.35 -4.27
C ALA A 160 3.53 13.71 -2.88
N ALA A 161 3.70 12.39 -2.77
CA ALA A 161 3.67 11.66 -1.50
C ALA A 161 4.90 11.99 -0.63
N ILE A 162 6.10 11.99 -1.20
CA ILE A 162 7.36 12.34 -0.51
C ILE A 162 7.27 13.76 0.07
N ALA A 163 6.76 14.72 -0.71
CA ALA A 163 6.64 16.10 -0.27
C ALA A 163 5.63 16.29 0.88
N ALA A 164 4.60 15.44 0.95
CA ALA A 164 3.55 15.50 1.97
C ALA A 164 3.83 14.61 3.19
N GLU A 165 4.73 13.63 3.08
CA GLU A 165 4.98 12.65 4.12
C GLU A 165 5.66 13.27 5.33
N ILE A 166 5.21 12.91 6.53
CA ILE A 166 5.76 13.43 7.80
C ILE A 166 6.70 12.39 8.43
N ASP A 167 6.37 11.11 8.30
CA ASP A 167 7.17 10.04 8.88
C ASP A 167 8.47 9.82 8.07
N PRO A 168 9.66 9.96 8.68
CA PRO A 168 10.93 9.85 7.96
C PRO A 168 11.19 8.43 7.43
N GLY A 169 10.68 7.39 8.10
CA GLY A 169 10.82 6.00 7.65
C GLY A 169 9.98 5.71 6.41
N VAL A 170 8.72 6.16 6.41
CA VAL A 170 7.83 6.08 5.24
C VAL A 170 8.38 6.91 4.08
N ARG A 171 8.87 8.12 4.35
CA ARG A 171 9.44 9.00 3.32
C ARG A 171 10.63 8.33 2.62
N ALA A 172 11.55 7.73 3.38
CA ALA A 172 12.69 7.02 2.81
C ALA A 172 12.26 5.86 1.89
N LEU A 173 11.18 5.15 2.25
CA LEU A 173 10.65 4.08 1.40
C LEU A 173 9.97 4.61 0.14
N PHE A 174 9.28 5.75 0.20
CA PHE A 174 8.76 6.40 -1.01
C PHE A 174 9.88 6.89 -1.94
N GLU A 175 10.96 7.43 -1.39
CA GLU A 175 12.15 7.81 -2.16
C GLU A 175 12.77 6.59 -2.87
N GLN A 176 12.84 5.44 -2.19
CA GLN A 176 13.29 4.18 -2.78
C GLN A 176 12.35 3.69 -3.89
N ALA A 177 11.03 3.69 -3.65
CA ALA A 177 10.03 3.29 -4.64
C ALA A 177 10.07 4.20 -5.87
N ARG A 178 10.32 5.50 -5.66
CA ARG A 178 10.50 6.48 -6.73
C ARG A 178 11.76 6.20 -7.53
N ALA A 179 12.88 5.92 -6.85
CA ALA A 179 14.12 5.54 -7.52
C ALA A 179 13.92 4.30 -8.39
N ALA A 180 13.23 3.27 -7.88
CA ALA A 180 12.89 2.09 -8.67
C ALA A 180 12.06 2.43 -9.92
N SER A 181 11.07 3.32 -9.78
CA SER A 181 10.23 3.81 -10.88
C SER A 181 11.03 4.61 -11.93
N VAL A 182 12.04 5.38 -11.50
CA VAL A 182 12.97 6.09 -12.40
C VAL A 182 13.80 5.11 -13.23
N LEU A 183 14.27 4.02 -12.64
CA LEU A 183 15.11 3.04 -13.34
C LEU A 183 14.41 2.37 -14.52
N VAL A 184 13.10 2.17 -14.42
CA VAL A 184 12.26 1.57 -15.48
C VAL A 184 11.65 2.59 -16.45
N SER A 185 11.97 3.88 -16.30
CA SER A 185 11.42 4.97 -17.11
C SER A 185 12.38 5.44 -18.21
N ASP A 186 11.93 6.39 -19.03
CA ASP A 186 12.74 7.09 -20.05
C ASP A 186 13.48 8.32 -19.50
N LYS A 187 13.63 8.44 -18.16
CA LYS A 187 14.39 9.53 -17.54
C LYS A 187 15.86 9.53 -18.00
N PRO A 188 16.52 10.71 -18.04
CA PRO A 188 17.91 10.84 -18.43
C PRO A 188 18.87 9.93 -17.64
N GLU A 189 20.01 9.60 -18.25
CA GLU A 189 21.05 8.77 -17.63
C GLU A 189 21.46 9.27 -16.24
N ALA A 190 21.62 10.59 -16.06
CA ALA A 190 21.97 11.19 -14.77
C ALA A 190 20.96 10.84 -13.66
N ASP A 191 19.66 10.86 -13.97
CA ASP A 191 18.60 10.51 -13.02
C ASP A 191 18.63 9.02 -12.68
N LYS A 192 18.95 8.16 -13.66
CA LYS A 192 19.10 6.72 -13.45
C LYS A 192 20.31 6.41 -12.56
N LEU A 193 21.44 7.08 -12.76
CA LEU A 193 22.63 6.93 -11.91
C LEU A 193 22.36 7.35 -10.45
N ALA A 194 21.63 8.45 -10.25
CA ALA A 194 21.20 8.86 -8.92
C ALA A 194 20.25 7.82 -8.29
N ALA A 195 19.29 7.31 -9.07
CA ALA A 195 18.36 6.28 -8.62
C ALA A 195 19.05 4.96 -8.23
N ILE A 196 20.07 4.52 -8.99
CA ILE A 196 20.88 3.34 -8.65
C ILE A 196 21.48 3.50 -7.25
N SER A 197 22.00 4.67 -6.93
CA SER A 197 22.61 4.94 -5.62
C SER A 197 21.61 4.80 -4.48
N VAL A 198 20.38 5.28 -4.67
CA VAL A 198 19.28 5.16 -3.69
C VAL A 198 18.85 3.70 -3.52
N VAL A 199 18.68 2.97 -4.62
CA VAL A 199 18.32 1.54 -4.59
C VAL A 199 19.42 0.71 -3.92
N ALA A 200 20.68 0.99 -4.22
CA ALA A 200 21.83 0.29 -3.65
C ALA A 200 21.93 0.46 -2.12
N ALA A 201 21.50 1.62 -1.61
CA ALA A 201 21.53 1.91 -0.18
C ALA A 201 20.58 1.03 0.65
N ARG A 202 19.55 0.40 0.03
CA ARG A 202 18.70 -0.60 0.70
C ARG A 202 19.48 -1.84 1.12
N GLY A 203 20.41 -2.31 0.28
CA GLY A 203 21.26 -3.45 0.59
C GLY A 203 20.52 -4.79 0.73
N ASP A 204 19.33 -4.94 0.15
CA ASP A 204 18.51 -6.15 0.31
C ASP A 204 18.27 -6.91 -1.00
N ARG A 205 17.59 -8.06 -0.89
CA ARG A 205 17.31 -8.95 -2.04
C ARG A 205 16.41 -8.32 -3.09
N ASP A 206 15.46 -7.48 -2.69
CA ASP A 206 14.59 -6.80 -3.64
C ASP A 206 15.40 -5.78 -4.47
N ALA A 207 16.34 -5.05 -3.83
CA ALA A 207 17.27 -4.16 -4.53
C ALA A 207 18.20 -4.92 -5.48
N LEU A 208 18.73 -6.08 -5.08
CA LEU A 208 19.52 -6.94 -5.97
C LEU A 208 18.73 -7.36 -7.21
N SER A 209 17.49 -7.84 -7.02
CA SER A 209 16.63 -8.27 -8.11
C SER A 209 16.39 -7.15 -9.13
N LEU A 210 16.08 -5.95 -8.63
CA LEU A 210 15.86 -4.77 -9.46
C LEU A 210 17.13 -4.35 -10.21
N LEU A 211 18.27 -4.24 -9.51
CA LEU A 211 19.52 -3.80 -10.13
C LEU A 211 20.05 -4.81 -11.15
N THR A 212 19.87 -6.11 -10.91
CA THR A 212 20.20 -7.16 -11.89
C THR A 212 19.38 -7.00 -13.16
N SER A 213 18.10 -6.68 -13.03
CA SER A 213 17.23 -6.40 -14.19
C SER A 213 17.72 -5.16 -14.96
N VAL A 214 18.10 -4.10 -14.25
CA VAL A 214 18.66 -2.87 -14.86
C VAL A 214 19.98 -3.15 -15.57
N GLU A 215 20.90 -3.87 -14.94
CA GLU A 215 22.19 -4.25 -15.53
C GLU A 215 22.01 -5.03 -16.83
N ALA A 216 21.07 -5.97 -16.87
CA ALA A 216 20.80 -6.80 -18.03
C ALA A 216 20.27 -6.00 -19.24
N ASN A 217 19.54 -4.90 -18.99
CA ASN A 217 18.85 -4.11 -20.01
C ASN A 217 19.55 -2.78 -20.34
N ALA A 218 20.50 -2.33 -19.51
CA ALA A 218 21.21 -1.06 -19.69
C ALA A 218 22.54 -1.22 -20.45
N GLN A 219 23.11 -0.08 -20.87
CA GLN A 219 24.43 0.02 -21.49
C GLN A 219 25.19 1.21 -20.90
N GLY A 220 26.50 1.28 -21.15
CA GLY A 220 27.35 2.39 -20.73
C GLY A 220 27.36 2.59 -19.20
N ALA A 221 27.33 3.85 -18.78
CA ALA A 221 27.49 4.23 -17.37
C ALA A 221 26.41 3.64 -16.45
N VAL A 222 25.16 3.51 -16.92
CA VAL A 222 24.06 2.93 -16.13
C VAL A 222 24.33 1.46 -15.81
N LYS A 223 24.84 0.70 -16.80
CA LYS A 223 25.18 -0.72 -16.59
C LYS A 223 26.33 -0.86 -15.60
N GLU A 224 27.41 -0.09 -15.79
CA GLU A 224 28.57 -0.12 -14.90
C GLU A 224 28.20 0.24 -13.45
N ALA A 225 27.36 1.26 -13.27
CA ALA A 225 26.84 1.64 -11.95
C ALA A 225 25.98 0.54 -11.32
N ALA A 226 25.12 -0.12 -12.11
CA ALA A 226 24.31 -1.24 -11.62
C ALA A 226 25.17 -2.43 -11.21
N THR A 227 26.17 -2.82 -12.02
CA THR A 227 27.13 -3.89 -11.69
C THR A 227 27.89 -3.58 -10.39
N ALA A 228 28.38 -2.34 -10.23
CA ALA A 228 29.08 -1.92 -9.02
C ALA A 228 28.17 -1.94 -7.78
N ALA A 229 26.92 -1.51 -7.93
CA ALA A 229 25.92 -1.55 -6.86
C ALA A 229 25.60 -2.98 -6.43
N ILE A 230 25.39 -3.91 -7.38
CA ILE A 230 25.16 -5.34 -7.11
C ILE A 230 26.31 -5.91 -6.27
N GLY A 231 27.56 -5.72 -6.69
CA GLY A 231 28.72 -6.23 -5.96
C GLY A 231 28.83 -5.69 -4.53
N LYS A 232 28.42 -4.44 -4.28
CA LYS A 232 28.38 -3.87 -2.93
C LYS A 232 27.31 -4.51 -2.05
N ILE A 233 26.13 -4.80 -2.61
CA ILE A 233 25.05 -5.45 -1.86
C ILE A 233 25.46 -6.89 -1.54
N ASP A 234 25.99 -7.64 -2.51
CA ASP A 234 26.45 -9.02 -2.30
C ASP A 234 27.53 -9.10 -1.22
N ALA A 235 28.50 -8.18 -1.22
CA ALA A 235 29.53 -8.12 -0.18
C ALA A 235 28.91 -7.87 1.20
N THR A 236 27.90 -7.01 1.29
CA THR A 236 27.21 -6.72 2.56
C THR A 236 26.44 -7.95 3.05
N LEU A 237 25.71 -8.62 2.17
CA LEU A 237 24.96 -9.84 2.50
C LEU A 237 25.90 -10.98 2.93
N ALA A 238 27.03 -11.16 2.25
CA ALA A 238 28.02 -12.17 2.61
C ALA A 238 28.61 -11.96 4.03
N VAL A 239 28.82 -10.71 4.44
CA VAL A 239 29.26 -10.39 5.81
C VAL A 239 28.20 -10.77 6.84
N TRP A 240 26.92 -10.50 6.54
CA TRP A 240 25.82 -10.90 7.42
C TRP A 240 25.68 -12.41 7.53
N ASP A 241 25.77 -13.14 6.41
CA ASP A 241 25.71 -14.60 6.38
C ASP A 241 26.87 -15.22 7.19
N ALA A 242 28.08 -14.67 7.09
CA ALA A 242 29.22 -15.10 7.90
C ALA A 242 28.98 -14.92 9.41
N GLY A 243 28.42 -13.77 9.82
CA GLY A 243 28.07 -13.52 11.22
C GLY A 243 27.00 -14.47 11.75
N GLN A 244 25.98 -14.75 10.95
CA GLN A 244 24.90 -15.68 11.29
C GLN A 244 25.43 -17.11 11.47
N ASN A 245 26.33 -17.56 10.59
CA ASN A 245 26.96 -18.88 10.71
C ASN A 245 27.79 -19.03 11.99
N ILE A 246 28.51 -17.98 12.40
CA ILE A 246 29.25 -17.98 13.66
C ILE A 246 28.29 -18.13 14.85
N TRP A 247 27.20 -17.38 14.86
CA TRP A 247 26.20 -17.47 15.93
C TRP A 247 25.55 -18.85 16.02
N TYR A 248 25.19 -19.45 14.88
CA TYR A 248 24.68 -20.82 14.84
C TYR A 248 25.69 -21.84 15.34
N GLY A 249 26.98 -21.69 15.00
CA GLY A 249 28.04 -22.53 15.53
C GLY A 249 28.13 -22.46 17.06
N ILE A 250 28.07 -21.25 17.63
CA ILE A 250 28.08 -21.04 19.09
C ILE A 250 26.83 -21.65 19.75
N SER A 251 25.65 -21.46 19.14
CA SER A 251 24.38 -22.00 19.64
C SER A 251 24.38 -23.53 19.65
N LEU A 252 24.78 -24.16 18.54
CA LEU A 252 24.90 -25.62 18.45
C LEU A 252 25.95 -26.16 19.42
N GLY A 253 27.09 -25.49 19.55
CA GLY A 253 28.12 -25.84 20.53
C GLY A 253 27.61 -25.81 21.98
N SER A 254 26.77 -24.82 22.32
CA SER A 254 26.18 -24.69 23.66
C SER A 254 25.18 -25.82 23.96
N VAL A 255 24.36 -26.21 22.97
CA VAL A 255 23.43 -27.36 23.09
C VAL A 255 24.19 -28.67 23.23
N LEU A 256 25.24 -28.88 22.41
CA LEU A 256 26.08 -30.08 22.49
C LEU A 256 26.81 -30.18 23.83
N LEU A 257 27.28 -29.05 24.38
CA LEU A 257 27.90 -29.02 25.71
C LEU A 257 26.89 -29.42 26.80
N LEU A 258 25.67 -28.88 26.76
CA LEU A 258 24.61 -29.25 27.70
C LEU A 258 24.27 -30.75 27.60
N ALA A 259 24.14 -31.27 26.37
CA ALA A 259 23.89 -32.68 26.12
C ALA A 259 25.03 -33.58 26.64
N ALA A 260 26.28 -33.18 26.43
CA ALA A 260 27.46 -33.90 26.91
C ALA A 260 27.52 -33.95 28.44
N ILE A 261 27.18 -32.85 29.13
CA ILE A 261 27.07 -32.83 30.59
C ILE A 261 25.97 -33.77 31.07
N GLY A 262 24.81 -33.78 30.39
CA GLY A 262 23.71 -34.69 30.70
C GLY A 262 24.09 -36.18 30.58
N LEU A 263 24.84 -36.55 29.54
CA LEU A 263 25.34 -37.92 29.33
C LEU A 263 26.41 -38.31 30.36
N ALA A 264 27.21 -37.36 30.84
CA ALA A 264 28.25 -37.64 31.83
C ALA A 264 27.71 -37.92 33.24
N ILE A 265 26.46 -37.53 33.53
CA ILE A 265 25.82 -37.71 34.84
C ILE A 265 24.97 -39.01 34.89
N THR A 266 24.71 -39.64 33.74
CA THR A 266 24.03 -40.95 33.62
C THR A 266 25.02 -42.10 33.57
#